data_AF-A0A395MEU0-F1
#
_entry.id   AF-A0A395MEU0-F1
#
_cell.length_a   1.000
_cell.length_b   1.000
_cell.length_c   1.000
_cell.angle_alpha   90.00
_cell.angle_beta   90.00
_cell.angle_gamma   90.00
#
_symmetry.space_group_name_H-M   'P 1'
#
loop_
_entity.id
_entity.type
_entity.pdbx_description
1 polymer ?
#
loop_
_entity_poly.entity_id
_entity_poly.type
_entity_poly.pdbx_seq_one_letter_code
_entity_poly.pdbx_strand_id
1 'polypeptide(L)'
;MLAFRHMLLRAFFLFSFITSVIAQEEEEEKKEYDPTENRRPENVTGLGDFYSWVGSYYNATVEAEFIVDFTPYVEPYKQCEEVRNFSTTVKYDAILSVLEHQKENPGNNSLQFWLTLMPQTSGPTNVSDLGAWWMRDGENRSYVYSAQPLDTPEYRIFNGPDYFNFTTTQVSGGAYNITGSLAGLEAATWQNMKMPVCNITEYKDEWEVMILDTGLYFTQDEGLWTGPVEYDYPKTSLQFDNKTANLTFEAFWHANAIKQPNYREVVDNPSLPTWRHSRVIGRVSFNFSGVLDKYHSDILSLDNSLPLWQRTVGFGNNSANIGYGDTPDSRGERTVGRVGLAFMAVIVSIGIVL
;
A
#
# COMPACT_ATOMS: atom_id res chain seq x y z
N MET A 1 -61.36 12.01 -24.64
CA MET A 1 -60.22 11.79 -25.56
C MET A 1 -59.09 12.80 -25.39
N LEU A 2 -59.34 14.11 -25.28
CA LEU A 2 -58.31 15.14 -25.14
C LEU A 2 -57.44 15.02 -23.87
N ALA A 3 -58.06 14.69 -22.73
CA ALA A 3 -57.36 14.55 -21.44
C ALA A 3 -56.38 13.36 -21.41
N PHE A 4 -56.71 12.26 -22.11
CA PHE A 4 -55.86 11.07 -22.19
C PHE A 4 -54.60 11.33 -23.02
N ARG A 5 -54.72 12.13 -24.10
CA ARG A 5 -53.59 12.57 -24.93
C ARG A 5 -52.60 13.45 -24.17
N HIS A 6 -53.09 14.33 -23.30
CA HIS A 6 -52.22 15.17 -22.47
C HIS A 6 -51.50 14.41 -21.36
N MET A 7 -52.13 13.39 -20.76
CA MET A 7 -51.44 12.51 -19.80
C MET A 7 -50.34 11.68 -20.48
N LEU A 8 -50.61 11.13 -21.68
CA LEU A 8 -49.63 10.32 -22.42
C LEU A 8 -48.41 11.14 -22.86
N LEU A 9 -48.61 12.39 -23.32
CA LEU A 9 -47.49 13.29 -23.63
C LEU A 9 -46.67 13.66 -22.39
N ARG A 10 -47.33 13.96 -21.26
CA ARG A 10 -46.63 14.28 -20.01
C ARG A 10 -45.86 13.09 -19.45
N ALA A 11 -46.42 11.88 -19.56
CA ALA A 11 -45.75 10.65 -19.19
C ALA A 11 -44.52 10.39 -20.07
N PHE A 12 -44.61 10.60 -21.40
CA PHE A 12 -43.47 10.48 -22.31
C PHE A 12 -42.36 11.50 -22.02
N PHE A 13 -42.73 12.76 -21.73
CA PHE A 13 -41.75 13.79 -21.36
C PHE A 13 -41.10 13.52 -20.02
N LEU A 14 -41.85 13.05 -19.01
CA LEU A 14 -41.27 12.65 -17.73
C LEU A 14 -40.36 11.43 -17.91
N PHE A 15 -40.76 10.43 -18.70
CA PHE A 15 -39.95 9.23 -18.91
C PHE A 15 -38.66 9.57 -19.67
N SER A 16 -38.72 10.44 -20.68
CA SER A 16 -37.53 10.93 -21.39
C SER A 16 -36.61 11.76 -20.48
N PHE A 17 -37.16 12.60 -19.60
CA PHE A 17 -36.35 13.35 -18.63
C PHE A 17 -35.71 12.43 -17.59
N ILE A 18 -36.46 11.44 -17.09
CA ILE A 18 -35.95 10.45 -16.14
C ILE A 18 -34.87 9.58 -16.80
N THR A 19 -35.03 9.14 -18.05
CA THR A 19 -33.97 8.40 -18.75
C THR A 19 -32.77 9.26 -19.11
N SER A 20 -32.95 10.57 -19.41
CA SER A 20 -31.83 11.48 -19.64
C SER A 20 -31.08 11.83 -18.36
N VAL A 21 -31.77 11.91 -17.21
CA VAL A 21 -31.16 12.14 -15.90
C VAL A 21 -30.46 10.87 -15.40
N ILE A 22 -31.06 9.69 -15.59
CA ILE A 22 -30.43 8.41 -15.24
C ILE A 22 -29.25 8.11 -16.16
N ALA A 23 -29.31 8.48 -17.45
CA ALA A 23 -28.18 8.32 -18.37
C ALA A 23 -27.04 9.34 -18.12
N GLN A 24 -27.29 10.41 -17.35
CA GLN A 24 -26.25 11.36 -16.93
C GLN A 24 -25.60 11.00 -15.59
N GLU A 25 -26.15 10.06 -14.82
CA GLU A 25 -25.56 9.61 -13.55
C GLU A 25 -24.57 8.44 -13.71
N GLU A 26 -24.36 7.94 -14.93
CA GLU A 26 -23.44 6.82 -15.22
C GLU A 26 -22.39 7.12 -16.30
N GLU A 27 -22.19 8.40 -16.66
CA GLU A 27 -20.89 8.82 -17.18
C GLU A 27 -20.00 9.03 -15.95
N GLU A 28 -19.30 7.98 -15.50
CA GLU A 28 -18.03 8.16 -14.80
C GLU A 28 -17.22 9.13 -15.65
N GLU A 29 -17.15 10.38 -15.22
CA GLU A 29 -16.37 11.42 -15.84
C GLU A 29 -14.95 10.86 -15.89
N LYS A 30 -14.54 10.32 -17.07
CA LYS A 30 -13.21 9.77 -17.26
C LYS A 30 -12.25 10.84 -16.81
N LYS A 31 -11.65 10.67 -15.62
CA LYS A 31 -10.69 11.62 -15.11
C LYS A 31 -9.58 11.68 -16.13
N GLU A 32 -9.49 12.83 -16.79
CA GLU A 32 -8.43 13.07 -17.75
C GLU A 32 -7.11 12.92 -17.00
N TYR A 33 -6.16 12.20 -17.60
CA TYR A 33 -4.87 11.94 -17.00
C TYR A 33 -4.16 13.26 -16.64
N ASP A 34 -3.78 13.42 -15.37
CA ASP A 34 -2.98 14.56 -14.89
C ASP A 34 -1.49 14.22 -14.89
N PRO A 35 -0.66 14.83 -15.75
CA PRO A 35 0.78 14.58 -15.79
C PRO A 35 1.55 15.09 -14.56
N THR A 36 0.90 15.87 -13.69
CA THR A 36 1.49 16.34 -12.44
C THR A 36 1.28 15.38 -11.28
N GLU A 37 0.42 14.38 -11.45
CA GLU A 37 0.23 13.29 -10.49
C GLU A 37 1.16 12.12 -10.78
N ASN A 38 1.47 11.36 -9.73
CA ASN A 38 2.16 10.07 -9.83
C ASN A 38 1.14 8.92 -10.06
N ARG A 39 0.16 9.11 -10.94
CA ARG A 39 -0.79 8.07 -11.30
C ARG A 39 -0.69 7.76 -12.78
N ARG A 40 -0.91 6.49 -13.12
CA ARG A 40 -1.03 6.05 -14.51
C ARG A 40 -2.44 6.35 -15.04
N PRO A 41 -2.62 6.42 -16.36
CA PRO A 41 -3.95 6.49 -16.95
C PRO A 41 -4.86 5.34 -16.49
N GLU A 42 -6.09 5.64 -16.08
CA GLU A 42 -7.07 4.64 -15.61
C GLU A 42 -7.63 3.76 -16.75
N ASN A 43 -7.31 4.07 -18.01
CA ASN A 43 -7.78 3.32 -19.18
C ASN A 43 -7.00 2.03 -19.47
N VAL A 44 -6.01 1.68 -18.65
CA VAL A 44 -5.20 0.47 -18.81
C VAL A 44 -5.80 -0.69 -18.03
N THR A 45 -6.34 -1.68 -18.74
CA THR A 45 -6.83 -2.91 -18.11
C THR A 45 -5.68 -3.81 -17.66
N GLY A 46 -5.86 -4.59 -16.59
CA GLY A 46 -4.89 -5.60 -16.14
C GLY A 46 -3.77 -5.10 -15.23
N LEU A 47 -3.77 -3.80 -14.86
CA LEU A 47 -2.90 -3.27 -13.81
C LEU A 47 -3.41 -3.59 -12.41
N GLY A 48 -4.74 -3.61 -12.21
CA GLY A 48 -5.30 -3.53 -10.86
C GLY A 48 -4.90 -2.25 -10.14
N ASP A 49 -5.32 -2.11 -8.89
CA ASP A 49 -5.00 -0.90 -8.12
C ASP A 49 -3.53 -0.88 -7.68
N PHE A 50 -2.89 -2.04 -7.52
CA PHE A 50 -1.50 -2.15 -7.05
C PHE A 50 -0.47 -1.50 -8.00
N TYR A 51 -0.68 -1.63 -9.31
CA TYR A 51 0.21 -1.09 -10.33
C TYR A 51 -0.25 0.28 -10.88
N SER A 52 -1.03 1.04 -10.13
CA SER A 52 -1.57 2.34 -10.59
C SER A 52 -0.57 3.51 -10.53
N TRP A 53 0.60 3.35 -9.91
CA TRP A 53 1.59 4.41 -9.73
C TRP A 53 2.72 4.35 -10.75
N VAL A 54 3.29 5.51 -11.08
CA VAL A 54 4.50 5.58 -11.92
C VAL A 54 5.70 5.11 -11.09
N GLY A 55 6.44 4.16 -11.64
CA GLY A 55 7.57 3.58 -10.93
C GLY A 55 8.11 2.28 -11.52
N SER A 56 9.01 1.67 -10.77
CA SER A 56 9.62 0.37 -11.08
C SER A 56 9.24 -0.65 -10.01
N TYR A 57 8.81 -1.82 -10.45
CA TYR A 57 8.34 -2.92 -9.62
C TYR A 57 9.29 -4.10 -9.79
N TYR A 58 9.77 -4.65 -8.68
CA TYR A 58 10.74 -5.75 -8.67
C TYR A 58 10.14 -6.94 -7.95
N ASN A 59 10.18 -8.10 -8.59
CA ASN A 59 9.67 -9.34 -8.04
C ASN A 59 10.82 -10.15 -7.44
N ALA A 60 10.60 -10.70 -6.25
CA ALA A 60 11.53 -11.59 -5.57
C ALA A 60 10.80 -12.59 -4.69
N THR A 61 11.59 -13.47 -4.08
CA THR A 61 11.18 -14.24 -2.91
C THR A 61 12.05 -13.82 -1.75
N VAL A 62 11.45 -13.56 -0.59
CA VAL A 62 12.14 -13.12 0.63
C VAL A 62 12.00 -14.19 1.70
N GLU A 63 13.08 -14.46 2.41
CA GLU A 63 13.08 -15.24 3.64
C GLU A 63 13.34 -14.28 4.80
N ALA A 64 12.34 -14.11 5.67
CA ALA A 64 12.44 -13.25 6.84
C ALA A 64 12.61 -14.08 8.10
N GLU A 65 13.72 -13.84 8.80
CA GLU A 65 14.05 -14.49 10.06
C GLU A 65 13.50 -13.64 11.20
N PHE A 66 12.71 -14.26 12.07
CA PHE A 66 12.17 -13.69 13.29
C PHE A 66 12.70 -14.44 14.48
N ILE A 67 13.21 -13.69 15.46
CA ILE A 67 13.76 -14.23 16.70
C ILE A 67 13.13 -13.49 17.87
N VAL A 68 12.55 -14.21 18.82
CA VAL A 68 12.13 -13.62 20.09
C VAL A 68 13.37 -13.35 20.94
N ASP A 69 13.48 -12.13 21.47
CA ASP A 69 14.55 -11.78 22.41
C ASP A 69 14.05 -11.88 23.86
N PHE A 70 12.91 -11.26 24.19
CA PHE A 70 12.36 -11.28 25.55
C PHE A 70 10.87 -10.87 25.59
N THR A 71 10.22 -11.13 26.72
CA THR A 71 8.87 -10.60 27.02
C THR A 71 8.96 -9.37 27.93
N PRO A 72 8.40 -8.22 27.52
CA PRO A 72 8.30 -7.08 28.43
C PRO A 72 7.35 -7.42 29.58
N TYR A 73 7.69 -6.96 30.80
CA TYR A 73 6.88 -7.10 32.02
C TYR A 73 6.77 -8.50 32.62
N VAL A 74 7.49 -9.49 32.07
CA VAL A 74 7.57 -10.84 32.62
C VAL A 74 9.04 -11.18 32.82
N GLU A 75 9.36 -11.74 33.98
CA GLU A 75 10.70 -12.25 34.22
C GLU A 75 11.05 -13.34 33.19
N PRO A 76 12.26 -13.36 32.60
CA PRO A 76 12.62 -14.31 31.55
C PRO A 76 12.44 -15.80 31.90
N TYR A 77 12.44 -16.14 33.20
CA TYR A 77 12.19 -17.52 33.66
C TYR A 77 10.70 -17.84 33.87
N LYS A 78 9.82 -16.82 33.95
CA LYS A 78 8.36 -16.96 34.02
C LYS A 78 7.73 -17.07 32.63
N GLN A 79 8.45 -16.64 31.58
CA GLN A 79 8.08 -16.93 30.20
C GLN A 79 8.26 -18.43 29.92
N CYS A 80 7.28 -19.05 29.28
CA CYS A 80 7.39 -20.45 28.86
C CYS A 80 8.51 -20.62 27.83
N GLU A 81 9.16 -21.78 27.87
CA GLU A 81 10.37 -22.07 27.11
C GLU A 81 10.12 -22.02 25.59
N GLU A 82 8.93 -22.42 25.15
CA GLU A 82 8.51 -22.45 23.76
C GLU A 82 8.48 -21.06 23.14
N VAL A 83 8.04 -20.05 23.88
CA VAL A 83 8.01 -18.65 23.40
C VAL A 83 9.38 -18.01 23.54
N ARG A 84 10.08 -18.26 24.65
CA ARG A 84 11.41 -17.68 24.90
C ARG A 84 12.44 -18.10 23.85
N ASN A 85 12.40 -19.36 23.43
CA ASN A 85 13.33 -19.91 22.44
C ASN A 85 12.76 -19.88 21.02
N PHE A 86 11.68 -19.12 20.79
CA PHE A 86 11.04 -19.09 19.48
C PHE A 86 11.92 -18.36 18.46
N SER A 87 12.18 -19.05 17.37
CA SER A 87 12.71 -18.48 16.14
C SER A 87 12.02 -19.15 14.97
N THR A 88 11.79 -18.39 13.90
CA THR A 88 11.20 -18.93 12.68
C THR A 88 11.68 -18.15 11.47
N THR A 89 11.69 -18.82 10.33
CA THR A 89 11.92 -18.20 9.03
C THR A 89 10.65 -18.34 8.21
N VAL A 90 10.09 -17.21 7.79
CA VAL A 90 8.89 -17.19 6.96
C VAL A 90 9.27 -16.76 5.55
N LYS A 91 8.75 -17.48 4.57
CA LYS A 91 9.01 -17.23 3.15
C LYS A 91 7.84 -16.49 2.51
N TYR A 92 8.17 -15.43 1.78
CA TYR A 92 7.21 -14.53 1.14
C TYR A 92 7.50 -14.43 -0.35
N ASP A 93 6.44 -14.42 -1.15
CA ASP A 93 6.50 -13.75 -2.44
C ASP A 93 6.50 -12.25 -2.18
N ALA A 94 7.43 -11.54 -2.81
CA ALA A 94 7.71 -10.15 -2.48
C ALA A 94 7.72 -9.29 -3.73
N ILE A 95 7.08 -8.13 -3.63
CA ILE A 95 7.15 -7.09 -4.65
C ILE A 95 7.67 -5.82 -3.99
N LEU A 96 8.79 -5.32 -4.49
CA LEU A 96 9.30 -4.01 -4.14
C LEU A 96 8.86 -3.02 -5.22
N SER A 97 8.06 -2.04 -4.82
CA SER A 97 7.65 -0.90 -5.63
C SER A 97 8.55 0.28 -5.30
N VAL A 98 9.25 0.83 -6.28
CA VAL A 98 10.01 2.07 -6.17
C VAL A 98 9.35 3.11 -7.07
N LEU A 99 8.74 4.10 -6.44
CA LEU A 99 7.74 4.97 -7.05
C LEU A 99 8.22 6.42 -7.10
N GLU A 100 7.73 7.17 -8.10
CA GLU A 100 7.89 8.62 -8.15
C GLU A 100 7.33 9.27 -6.86
N HIS A 101 7.93 10.37 -6.40
CA HIS A 101 7.40 11.02 -5.20
C HIS A 101 6.02 11.62 -5.50
N GLN A 102 5.06 11.40 -4.61
CA GLN A 102 3.73 12.00 -4.73
C GLN A 102 3.78 13.46 -4.26
N LYS A 103 3.17 14.35 -5.03
CA LYS A 103 3.12 15.79 -4.72
C LYS A 103 2.35 16.08 -3.43
N GLU A 104 1.38 15.24 -3.10
CA GLU A 104 0.52 15.34 -1.93
C GLU A 104 1.22 14.86 -0.66
N ASN A 105 2.30 14.07 -0.78
CA ASN A 105 3.11 13.68 0.37
C ASN A 105 4.00 14.87 0.78
N PRO A 106 3.81 15.46 1.97
CA PRO A 106 4.61 16.60 2.45
C PRO A 106 6.04 16.23 2.85
N GLY A 107 6.40 14.94 2.75
CA GLY A 107 7.72 14.39 2.99
C GLY A 107 8.80 14.95 2.07
N ASN A 108 10.06 14.83 2.52
CA ASN A 108 11.24 15.39 1.84
C ASN A 108 11.98 14.35 1.00
N ASN A 109 11.57 13.08 1.02
CA ASN A 109 12.21 12.05 0.21
C ASN A 109 12.02 12.34 -1.29
N SER A 110 13.00 11.95 -2.10
CA SER A 110 12.96 12.16 -3.55
C SER A 110 12.07 11.15 -4.30
N LEU A 111 11.59 10.12 -3.60
CA LEU A 111 10.84 8.97 -4.11
C LEU A 111 10.14 8.28 -2.95
N GLN A 112 9.29 7.30 -3.25
CA GLN A 112 8.71 6.41 -2.24
C GLN A 112 9.02 4.95 -2.58
N PHE A 113 9.13 4.09 -1.57
CA PHE A 113 9.21 2.66 -1.79
C PHE A 113 8.22 1.90 -0.91
N TRP A 114 7.66 0.84 -1.47
CA TRP A 114 6.78 -0.09 -0.78
C TRP A 114 7.26 -1.51 -1.01
N LEU A 115 7.57 -2.23 0.07
CA LEU A 115 7.81 -3.66 0.02
C LEU A 115 6.56 -4.38 0.51
N THR A 116 5.92 -5.10 -0.40
CA THR A 116 4.75 -5.93 -0.09
C THR A 116 5.18 -7.39 0.00
N LEU A 117 4.87 -8.03 1.12
CA LEU A 117 5.21 -9.40 1.44
C LEU A 117 3.94 -10.23 1.53
N MET A 118 3.84 -11.25 0.67
CA MET A 118 2.69 -12.15 0.57
C MET A 118 3.12 -13.54 1.05
N PRO A 119 2.53 -14.09 2.13
CA PRO A 119 2.87 -15.42 2.61
C PRO A 119 2.67 -16.47 1.52
N GLN A 120 3.65 -17.34 1.29
CA GLN A 120 3.52 -18.43 0.30
C GLN A 120 2.52 -19.53 0.71
N THR A 121 1.85 -19.38 1.85
CA THR A 121 0.94 -20.39 2.42
C THR A 121 -0.42 -20.48 1.71
N SER A 122 -0.77 -19.51 0.87
CA SER A 122 -2.10 -19.40 0.21
C SER A 122 -2.09 -19.66 -1.31
N GLY A 123 -0.98 -20.10 -1.89
CA GLY A 123 -0.83 -20.24 -3.35
C GLY A 123 -0.42 -18.92 -4.03
N PRO A 124 -0.25 -18.92 -5.37
CA PRO A 124 0.22 -17.74 -6.10
C PRO A 124 -0.86 -16.63 -6.07
N THR A 125 -0.49 -15.48 -5.50
CA THR A 125 -1.33 -14.27 -5.47
C THR A 125 -1.06 -13.43 -6.72
N ASN A 126 -2.08 -13.22 -7.56
CA ASN A 126 -2.00 -12.25 -8.63
C ASN A 126 -2.37 -10.86 -8.09
N VAL A 127 -1.38 -9.99 -7.89
CA VAL A 127 -1.62 -8.66 -7.31
C VAL A 127 -2.41 -7.72 -8.21
N SER A 128 -2.45 -7.99 -9.53
CA SER A 128 -3.27 -7.22 -10.48
C SER A 128 -4.78 -7.42 -10.28
N ASP A 129 -5.19 -8.48 -9.57
CA ASP A 129 -6.60 -8.74 -9.26
C ASP A 129 -7.04 -8.08 -7.94
N LEU A 130 -6.10 -7.43 -7.23
CA LEU A 130 -6.34 -6.84 -5.91
C LEU A 130 -6.75 -5.37 -6.05
N GLY A 131 -7.84 -5.02 -5.37
CA GLY A 131 -8.32 -3.64 -5.29
C GLY A 131 -7.60 -2.82 -4.21
N ALA A 132 -7.84 -1.52 -4.21
CA ALA A 132 -7.18 -0.57 -3.31
C ALA A 132 -7.49 -0.83 -1.84
N TRP A 133 -8.66 -1.38 -1.53
CA TRP A 133 -9.01 -1.83 -0.18
C TRP A 133 -8.04 -2.90 0.32
N TRP A 134 -7.54 -3.78 -0.54
CA TRP A 134 -6.53 -4.76 -0.15
C TRP A 134 -5.21 -4.07 0.19
N MET A 135 -4.88 -2.98 -0.51
CA MET A 135 -3.70 -2.16 -0.20
C MET A 135 -3.79 -1.37 1.10
N ARG A 136 -4.98 -1.21 1.70
CA ARG A 136 -5.19 -0.56 3.01
C ARG A 136 -5.49 -1.54 4.14
N ASP A 137 -6.46 -2.42 3.94
CA ASP A 137 -7.05 -3.27 4.98
C ASP A 137 -6.94 -4.77 4.65
N GLY A 138 -6.24 -5.14 3.57
CA GLY A 138 -6.17 -6.52 3.10
C GLY A 138 -5.68 -7.45 4.21
N GLU A 139 -6.46 -8.50 4.48
CA GLU A 139 -6.05 -9.57 5.37
C GLU A 139 -4.88 -10.35 4.76
N ASN A 140 -3.99 -10.85 5.61
CA ASN A 140 -2.92 -11.78 5.23
C ASN A 140 -1.81 -11.18 4.35
N ARG A 141 -1.52 -9.89 4.54
CA ARG A 141 -0.37 -9.23 3.94
C ARG A 141 0.57 -8.70 5.02
N SER A 142 1.83 -8.59 4.66
CA SER A 142 2.84 -7.92 5.47
C SER A 142 3.52 -6.87 4.61
N TYR A 143 3.99 -5.79 5.22
CA TYR A 143 4.53 -4.67 4.44
C TYR A 143 5.67 -3.96 5.14
N VAL A 144 6.48 -3.26 4.34
CA VAL A 144 7.39 -2.20 4.78
C VAL A 144 7.20 -1.00 3.84
N TYR A 145 6.79 0.15 4.36
CA TYR A 145 6.48 1.34 3.57
C TYR A 145 7.34 2.53 3.94
N SER A 146 7.91 3.22 2.96
CA SER A 146 8.60 4.50 3.18
C SER A 146 7.66 5.65 3.51
N ALA A 147 6.44 5.57 3.01
CA ALA A 147 5.35 6.53 3.16
C ALA A 147 4.04 5.77 2.98
N GLN A 148 2.98 6.22 3.65
CA GLN A 148 1.68 5.56 3.58
C GLN A 148 1.17 5.55 2.14
N PRO A 149 0.66 4.43 1.62
CA PRO A 149 -0.05 4.45 0.36
C PRO A 149 -1.28 5.35 0.50
N LEU A 150 -1.30 6.46 -0.25
CA LEU A 150 -2.49 7.31 -0.33
C LEU A 150 -3.63 6.49 -0.91
N ASP A 151 -4.75 6.48 -0.17
CA ASP A 151 -5.99 5.84 -0.59
C ASP A 151 -6.49 6.40 -1.92
N THR A 152 -7.42 5.65 -2.52
CA THR A 152 -8.23 6.03 -3.67
C THR A 152 -8.71 7.50 -3.57
N PRO A 153 -9.00 8.16 -4.70
CA PRO A 153 -9.33 9.59 -4.72
C PRO A 153 -10.63 9.96 -3.99
N GLU A 154 -11.30 8.98 -3.38
CA GLU A 154 -12.59 9.08 -2.69
C GLU A 154 -12.43 9.26 -1.17
N TYR A 155 -11.32 8.82 -0.58
CA TYR A 155 -11.11 8.86 0.87
C TYR A 155 -9.94 9.77 1.19
N ARG A 156 -10.28 10.99 1.66
CA ARG A 156 -9.41 12.05 2.22
C ARG A 156 -7.93 11.92 1.89
N ILE A 157 -7.40 12.85 1.10
CA ILE A 157 -5.96 13.13 0.96
C ILE A 157 -5.31 13.05 2.34
N PHE A 158 -4.63 11.94 2.61
CA PHE A 158 -4.00 11.71 3.90
C PHE A 158 -2.61 12.34 3.83
N ASN A 159 -2.44 13.53 4.40
CA ASN A 159 -1.14 14.20 4.49
C ASN A 159 -0.24 13.51 5.53
N GLY A 160 0.07 12.22 5.32
CA GLY A 160 0.98 11.45 6.15
C GLY A 160 2.44 11.82 5.83
N PRO A 161 3.31 11.99 6.84
CA PRO A 161 4.73 12.22 6.59
C PRO A 161 5.41 10.98 6.01
N ASP A 162 6.63 11.14 5.50
CA ASP A 162 7.53 10.00 5.27
C ASP A 162 7.78 9.24 6.59
N TYR A 163 7.63 7.93 6.58
CA TYR A 163 7.97 7.06 7.70
C TYR A 163 9.48 6.82 7.82
N PHE A 164 10.17 6.86 6.68
CA PHE A 164 11.62 6.73 6.59
C PHE A 164 12.19 8.06 6.12
N ASN A 165 13.18 8.60 6.82
CA ASN A 165 13.96 9.71 6.28
C ASN A 165 15.21 9.14 5.63
N PHE A 166 15.31 9.28 4.31
CA PHE A 166 16.45 8.75 3.58
C PHE A 166 17.03 9.75 2.58
N THR A 167 18.29 9.54 2.26
CA THR A 167 18.97 10.27 1.19
C THR A 167 19.12 9.35 -0.02
N THR A 168 18.73 9.86 -1.18
CA THR A 168 18.95 9.19 -2.47
C THR A 168 20.22 9.71 -3.10
N THR A 169 21.11 8.79 -3.46
CA THR A 169 22.36 9.11 -4.16
C THR A 169 22.53 8.19 -5.35
N GLN A 170 23.18 8.69 -6.40
CA GLN A 170 23.55 7.85 -7.53
C GLN A 170 24.94 7.25 -7.32
N VAL A 171 25.08 5.95 -7.56
CA VAL A 171 26.37 5.25 -7.48
C VAL A 171 27.00 5.06 -8.86
N SER A 172 28.27 4.63 -8.90
CA SER A 172 28.96 4.32 -10.15
C SER A 172 28.19 3.28 -10.97
N GLY A 173 27.88 3.61 -12.22
CA GLY A 173 27.08 2.75 -13.10
C GLY A 173 25.61 3.18 -13.24
N GLY A 174 25.21 4.27 -12.57
CA GLY A 174 23.90 4.90 -12.75
C GLY A 174 22.80 4.37 -11.83
N ALA A 175 23.05 3.27 -11.11
CA ALA A 175 22.16 2.77 -10.07
C ALA A 175 21.98 3.78 -8.94
N TYR A 176 20.84 3.73 -8.28
CA TYR A 176 20.51 4.58 -7.15
C TYR A 176 20.66 3.81 -5.85
N ASN A 177 21.16 4.49 -4.82
CA ASN A 177 21.31 3.98 -3.48
C ASN A 177 20.55 4.88 -2.50
N ILE A 178 19.78 4.23 -1.64
CA ILE A 178 19.01 4.82 -0.57
C ILE A 178 19.54 4.26 0.74
N THR A 179 19.96 5.16 1.60
CA THR A 179 20.32 4.82 2.98
C THR A 179 19.54 5.75 3.90
N GLY A 180 18.87 5.16 4.89
CA GLY A 180 18.10 5.91 5.86
C GLY A 180 17.82 5.11 7.12
N SER A 181 17.47 5.84 8.16
CA SER A 181 16.96 5.30 9.43
C SER A 181 15.52 5.75 9.59
N LEU A 182 14.69 4.87 10.14
CA LEU A 182 13.28 5.13 10.34
C LEU A 182 13.01 6.22 11.38
N ALA A 183 11.98 7.02 11.15
CA ALA A 183 11.39 7.95 12.11
C ALA A 183 9.87 8.03 11.89
N GLY A 184 9.11 6.99 12.25
CA GLY A 184 7.64 7.05 12.10
C GLY A 184 6.87 5.78 12.46
N LEU A 185 5.61 5.96 12.89
CA LEU A 185 4.75 4.91 13.41
C LEU A 185 4.30 3.90 12.33
N GLU A 186 4.22 2.60 12.68
CA GLU A 186 3.59 1.53 11.87
C GLU A 186 4.16 1.29 10.45
N ALA A 187 5.41 1.67 10.19
CA ALA A 187 5.97 1.53 8.84
C ALA A 187 6.13 0.08 8.35
N ALA A 188 5.96 -0.92 9.24
CA ALA A 188 5.90 -2.32 8.87
C ALA A 188 5.07 -3.17 9.86
N THR A 189 4.32 -4.12 9.31
CA THR A 189 3.48 -5.05 10.09
C THR A 189 3.47 -6.44 9.46
N TRP A 190 3.30 -7.46 10.30
CA TRP A 190 3.00 -8.82 9.90
C TRP A 190 1.73 -9.31 10.62
N GLN A 191 0.74 -9.70 9.83
CA GLN A 191 -0.51 -10.23 10.33
C GLN A 191 -0.46 -11.76 10.44
N ASN A 192 -1.19 -12.31 11.42
CA ASN A 192 -1.42 -13.75 11.59
C ASN A 192 -0.15 -14.59 11.70
N MET A 193 0.90 -14.05 12.31
CA MET A 193 2.15 -14.77 12.51
C MET A 193 1.94 -15.92 13.49
N LYS A 194 2.31 -17.14 13.08
CA LYS A 194 2.19 -18.33 13.91
C LYS A 194 3.36 -18.44 14.88
N MET A 195 3.08 -18.35 16.18
CA MET A 195 4.05 -18.47 17.27
C MET A 195 3.36 -19.10 18.50
N PRO A 196 4.05 -19.97 19.27
CA PRO A 196 3.49 -20.55 20.49
C PRO A 196 3.00 -19.48 21.48
N VAL A 197 2.12 -19.91 22.39
CA VAL A 197 1.66 -19.11 23.53
C VAL A 197 1.80 -19.93 24.80
N CYS A 198 2.08 -19.27 25.92
CA CYS A 198 2.19 -19.95 27.21
C CYS A 198 0.83 -20.46 27.73
N ASN A 199 -0.26 -19.78 27.39
CA ASN A 199 -1.61 -20.17 27.79
C ASN A 199 -2.52 -20.37 26.57
N ILE A 200 -2.53 -21.59 26.04
CA ILE A 200 -3.38 -21.99 24.90
C ILE A 200 -4.88 -22.01 25.21
N THR A 201 -5.30 -21.80 26.47
CA THR A 201 -6.73 -21.70 26.82
C THR A 201 -7.24 -20.26 26.75
N GLU A 202 -6.33 -19.28 26.85
CA GLU A 202 -6.64 -17.85 26.84
C GLU A 202 -6.26 -17.20 25.50
N TYR A 203 -5.19 -17.66 24.87
CA TYR A 203 -4.66 -17.09 23.63
C TYR A 203 -4.64 -18.11 22.49
N LYS A 204 -4.69 -17.59 21.26
CA LYS A 204 -4.40 -18.34 20.04
C LYS A 204 -2.90 -18.33 19.75
N ASP A 205 -2.46 -19.26 18.92
CA ASP A 205 -1.10 -19.27 18.35
C ASP A 205 -0.90 -18.26 17.21
N GLU A 206 -1.73 -17.23 17.14
CA GLU A 206 -1.73 -16.18 16.11
C GLU A 206 -1.35 -14.87 16.77
N TRP A 207 -0.39 -14.18 16.16
CA TRP A 207 0.19 -12.95 16.68
C TRP A 207 0.12 -11.84 15.64
N GLU A 208 -0.16 -10.64 16.12
CA GLU A 208 0.02 -9.40 15.36
C GLU A 208 1.39 -8.84 15.70
N VAL A 209 2.24 -8.66 14.68
CA VAL A 209 3.63 -8.23 14.81
C VAL A 209 3.79 -6.85 14.19
N MET A 210 4.35 -5.92 14.94
CA MET A 210 4.62 -4.55 14.50
C MET A 210 6.08 -4.20 14.76
N ILE A 211 6.70 -3.44 13.86
CA ILE A 211 8.05 -2.93 14.12
C ILE A 211 8.05 -1.91 15.26
N LEU A 212 9.15 -1.87 15.99
CA LEU A 212 9.39 -0.83 16.97
C LEU A 212 9.86 0.44 16.27
N ASP A 213 9.09 1.49 16.48
CA ASP A 213 9.27 2.85 15.98
C ASP A 213 9.69 3.83 17.09
N THR A 214 9.82 3.31 18.31
CA THR A 214 10.22 4.06 19.51
C THR A 214 11.52 3.47 20.03
N GLY A 215 12.54 4.32 20.19
CA GLY A 215 13.87 3.90 20.64
C GLY A 215 13.97 3.45 22.10
N LEU A 216 12.84 3.37 22.83
CA LEU A 216 12.81 3.01 24.25
C LEU A 216 11.60 2.14 24.55
N TYR A 217 11.84 1.01 25.21
CA TYR A 217 10.77 0.20 25.80
C TYR A 217 11.01 -0.01 27.30
N PHE A 218 9.96 0.17 28.11
CA PHE A 218 10.09 -0.03 29.55
C PHE A 218 9.86 -1.49 29.92
N THR A 219 10.82 -2.07 30.64
CA THR A 219 10.70 -3.40 31.23
C THR A 219 10.25 -3.30 32.70
N GLN A 220 9.66 -4.38 33.21
CA GLN A 220 9.40 -4.55 34.64
C GLN A 220 9.94 -5.89 35.10
N ASP A 221 10.45 -5.90 36.33
CA ASP A 221 10.87 -7.08 37.09
C ASP A 221 10.19 -7.04 38.45
N GLU A 222 9.50 -8.11 38.85
CA GLU A 222 8.70 -8.18 40.09
C GLU A 222 7.71 -7.01 40.30
N GLY A 223 7.23 -6.39 39.21
CA GLY A 223 6.34 -5.22 39.26
C GLY A 223 7.04 -3.89 39.51
N LEU A 224 8.38 -3.88 39.58
CA LEU A 224 9.22 -2.68 39.62
C LEU A 224 9.74 -2.37 38.21
N TRP A 225 9.77 -1.08 37.87
CA TRP A 225 10.34 -0.62 36.60
C TRP A 225 11.85 -0.83 36.61
N THR A 226 12.37 -1.65 35.69
CA THR A 226 13.80 -1.93 35.53
C THR A 226 14.54 -0.89 34.70
N GLY A 227 13.82 0.11 34.20
CA GLY A 227 14.34 1.17 33.35
C GLY A 227 14.00 0.96 31.88
N PRO A 228 14.34 1.94 31.02
CA PRO A 228 14.19 1.79 29.59
C PRO A 228 15.27 0.86 29.04
N VAL A 229 14.89 0.02 28.09
CA VAL A 229 15.83 -0.66 27.20
C VAL A 229 15.84 0.11 25.89
N GLU A 230 17.04 0.49 25.46
CA GLU A 230 17.27 1.18 24.18
C GLU A 230 17.32 0.17 23.03
N TYR A 231 16.74 0.56 21.89
CA TYR A 231 16.77 -0.24 20.67
C TYR A 231 17.20 0.61 19.48
N ASP A 232 17.85 -0.04 18.54
CA ASP A 232 18.14 0.56 17.25
C ASP A 232 16.83 0.75 16.47
N TYR A 233 16.65 1.92 15.89
CA TYR A 233 15.63 2.15 14.88
C TYR A 233 15.82 1.20 13.70
N PRO A 234 14.74 0.80 13.00
CA PRO A 234 14.81 0.03 11.78
C PRO A 234 15.83 0.60 10.79
N LYS A 235 16.70 -0.28 10.30
CA LYS A 235 17.72 0.03 9.31
C LYS A 235 17.30 -0.56 7.99
N THR A 236 17.29 0.28 6.96
CA THR A 236 17.05 -0.15 5.58
C THR A 236 18.12 0.40 4.66
N SER A 237 18.55 -0.42 3.72
CA SER A 237 19.41 0.01 2.60
C SER A 237 18.84 -0.56 1.34
N LEU A 238 18.62 0.29 0.34
CA LEU A 238 18.02 -0.08 -0.94
C LEU A 238 18.91 0.44 -2.07
N GLN A 239 19.38 -0.47 -2.91
CA GLN A 239 20.03 -0.16 -4.17
C GLN A 239 19.18 -0.68 -5.33
N PHE A 240 18.94 0.13 -6.36
CA PHE A 240 18.13 -0.28 -7.52
C PHE A 240 18.59 0.38 -8.83
N ASP A 241 18.28 -0.29 -9.94
CA ASP A 241 18.51 0.19 -11.30
C ASP A 241 17.41 -0.29 -12.26
N ASN A 242 17.57 -0.09 -13.56
CA ASN A 242 16.56 -0.49 -14.55
C ASN A 242 16.46 -2.02 -14.79
N LYS A 243 17.00 -2.86 -13.91
CA LYS A 243 16.98 -4.33 -14.03
C LYS A 243 16.76 -5.04 -12.70
N THR A 244 17.35 -4.54 -11.62
CA THR A 244 17.45 -5.23 -10.34
C THR A 244 17.31 -4.27 -9.17
N ALA A 245 16.87 -4.80 -8.03
CA ALA A 245 16.87 -4.09 -6.77
C ALA A 245 17.32 -5.01 -5.64
N ASN A 246 18.13 -4.47 -4.74
CA ASN A 246 18.57 -5.15 -3.53
C ASN A 246 18.19 -4.31 -2.32
N LEU A 247 17.48 -4.91 -1.37
CA LEU A 247 17.10 -4.25 -0.13
C LEU A 247 17.48 -5.12 1.07
N THR A 248 18.10 -4.51 2.07
CA THR A 248 18.37 -5.13 3.38
C THR A 248 17.47 -4.47 4.41
N PHE A 249 16.83 -5.27 5.27
CA PHE A 249 15.99 -4.76 6.34
C PHE A 249 16.36 -5.44 7.66
N GLU A 250 16.58 -4.62 8.68
CA GLU A 250 16.81 -5.07 10.06
C GLU A 250 15.99 -4.19 11.00
N ALA A 251 15.21 -4.81 11.88
CA ALA A 251 14.39 -4.08 12.84
C ALA A 251 14.16 -4.89 14.11
N PHE A 252 13.83 -4.18 15.19
CA PHE A 252 13.13 -4.78 16.31
C PHE A 252 11.63 -4.75 16.07
N TRP A 253 10.93 -5.75 16.58
CA TRP A 253 9.48 -5.85 16.54
C TRP A 253 8.94 -6.16 17.92
N HIS A 254 7.68 -5.79 18.14
CA HIS A 254 6.88 -6.35 19.20
C HIS A 254 5.70 -7.12 18.61
N ALA A 255 5.20 -8.10 19.34
CA ALA A 255 3.99 -8.80 18.94
C ALA A 255 3.05 -9.00 20.11
N ASN A 256 1.76 -9.02 19.81
CA ASN A 256 0.70 -9.35 20.76
C ASN A 256 -0.04 -10.61 20.30
N ALA A 257 -0.24 -11.58 21.21
CA ALA A 257 -1.02 -12.76 20.89
C ALA A 257 -2.51 -12.43 20.84
N ILE A 258 -3.22 -13.03 19.88
CA ILE A 258 -4.67 -12.86 19.73
C ILE A 258 -5.39 -13.63 20.84
N LYS A 259 -6.24 -12.93 21.59
CA LYS A 259 -7.04 -13.52 22.68
C LYS A 259 -8.18 -14.38 22.13
N GLN A 260 -8.50 -15.47 22.83
CA GLN A 260 -9.62 -16.34 22.44
C GLN A 260 -10.98 -15.67 22.66
N PRO A 261 -11.94 -15.83 21.73
CA PRO A 261 -13.24 -15.15 21.79
C PRO A 261 -14.14 -15.59 22.96
N ASN A 262 -13.93 -16.78 23.55
CA ASN A 262 -14.76 -17.33 24.63
C ASN A 262 -14.22 -17.05 26.05
N TYR A 263 -13.11 -16.33 26.18
CA TYR A 263 -12.59 -15.94 27.48
C TYR A 263 -13.39 -14.75 28.03
N ARG A 264 -14.24 -14.99 29.03
CA ARG A 264 -14.83 -13.90 29.82
C ARG A 264 -13.74 -13.31 30.70
N GLU A 265 -13.43 -12.02 30.57
CA GLU A 265 -12.69 -11.31 31.60
C GLU A 265 -13.39 -11.56 32.93
N VAL A 266 -12.75 -12.34 33.81
CA VAL A 266 -13.12 -12.33 35.22
C VAL A 266 -12.65 -10.97 35.74
N VAL A 267 -13.57 -10.01 35.75
CA VAL A 267 -13.39 -8.66 36.30
C VAL A 267 -13.31 -8.76 37.82
N ASP A 268 -12.27 -9.40 38.37
CA ASP A 268 -12.07 -9.49 39.82
C ASP A 268 -10.95 -8.59 40.33
N ASN A 269 -10.26 -7.81 39.48
CA ASN A 269 -9.39 -6.75 39.99
C ASN A 269 -9.11 -5.60 38.99
N PRO A 270 -9.78 -4.44 39.10
CA PRO A 270 -9.54 -3.28 38.24
C PRO A 270 -8.18 -2.59 38.46
N SER A 271 -7.35 -3.08 39.40
CA SER A 271 -6.03 -2.52 39.69
C SER A 271 -4.86 -3.24 39.01
N LEU A 272 -5.12 -4.30 38.23
CA LEU A 272 -4.09 -5.00 37.44
C LEU A 272 -4.41 -4.84 35.94
N PRO A 273 -3.53 -4.22 35.13
CA PRO A 273 -3.76 -4.13 33.69
C PRO A 273 -3.83 -5.53 33.09
N THR A 274 -4.97 -5.90 32.48
CA THR A 274 -5.21 -7.17 31.78
C THR A 274 -4.38 -7.35 30.49
N TRP A 275 -3.44 -6.43 30.22
CA TRP A 275 -2.55 -6.38 29.06
C TRP A 275 -1.22 -7.13 29.22
N ARG A 276 -0.99 -7.88 30.31
CA ARG A 276 0.38 -8.12 30.82
C ARG A 276 1.13 -9.40 30.42
N HIS A 277 0.56 -10.37 29.69
CA HIS A 277 1.23 -11.69 29.54
C HIS A 277 1.37 -12.25 28.13
N SER A 278 0.99 -11.49 27.10
CA SER A 278 0.98 -11.96 25.71
C SER A 278 1.70 -11.02 24.76
N ARG A 279 2.72 -10.32 25.26
CA ARG A 279 3.58 -9.46 24.44
C ARG A 279 4.98 -10.06 24.37
N VAL A 280 5.62 -9.99 23.21
CA VAL A 280 7.05 -10.30 23.08
C VAL A 280 7.73 -9.20 22.30
N ILE A 281 9.03 -9.08 22.48
CA ILE A 281 9.91 -8.24 21.67
C ILE A 281 10.97 -9.15 21.05
N GLY A 282 11.32 -8.86 19.81
CA GLY A 282 12.27 -9.65 19.05
C GLY A 282 12.92 -8.85 17.93
N ARG A 283 13.71 -9.55 17.11
CA ARG A 283 14.40 -9.03 15.94
C ARG A 283 13.90 -9.69 14.67
N VAL A 284 13.80 -8.90 13.61
CA VAL A 284 13.50 -9.36 12.26
C VAL A 284 14.60 -8.91 11.33
N SER A 285 15.05 -9.81 10.45
CA SER A 285 15.96 -9.45 9.37
C SER A 285 15.63 -10.19 8.09
N PHE A 286 15.86 -9.54 6.96
CA PHE A 286 15.77 -10.17 5.65
C PHE A 286 16.54 -9.40 4.57
N ASN A 287 16.82 -10.11 3.48
CA ASN A 287 17.34 -9.55 2.26
C ASN A 287 16.35 -9.79 1.11
N PHE A 288 16.14 -8.75 0.32
CA PHE A 288 15.41 -8.78 -0.92
C PHE A 288 16.40 -8.62 -2.07
N SER A 289 16.31 -9.50 -3.06
CA SER A 289 17.07 -9.39 -4.31
C SER A 289 16.11 -9.68 -5.47
N GLY A 290 15.60 -8.61 -6.07
CA GLY A 290 14.52 -8.66 -7.04
C GLY A 290 14.96 -8.34 -8.45
N VAL A 291 14.16 -8.84 -9.39
CA VAL A 291 14.29 -8.57 -10.83
C VAL A 291 13.13 -7.71 -11.27
N LEU A 292 13.41 -6.73 -12.14
CA LEU A 292 12.41 -5.81 -12.67
C LEU A 292 11.30 -6.56 -13.40
N ASP A 293 10.07 -6.29 -12.99
CA ASP A 293 8.87 -6.60 -13.75
C ASP A 293 8.69 -5.60 -14.88
N LYS A 294 9.26 -5.91 -16.04
CA LYS A 294 9.16 -5.04 -17.22
C LYS A 294 7.73 -4.85 -17.70
N TYR A 295 6.83 -5.79 -17.41
CA TYR A 295 5.46 -5.69 -17.90
C TYR A 295 4.67 -4.59 -17.16
N HIS A 296 4.93 -4.43 -15.86
CA HIS A 296 4.27 -3.46 -14.98
C HIS A 296 5.11 -2.22 -14.62
N SER A 297 6.34 -2.07 -15.14
CA SER A 297 7.25 -0.98 -14.76
C SER A 297 7.45 0.08 -15.85
N ASP A 298 7.51 1.34 -15.42
CA ASP A 298 7.96 2.46 -16.23
C ASP A 298 9.49 2.43 -16.40
N ILE A 299 10.00 3.01 -17.49
CA ILE A 299 11.45 3.02 -17.76
C ILE A 299 12.13 4.02 -16.83
N LEU A 300 12.98 3.50 -15.92
CA LEU A 300 13.86 4.31 -15.09
C LEU A 300 15.04 4.86 -15.90
N SER A 301 15.22 6.18 -15.88
CA SER A 301 16.43 6.85 -16.39
C SER A 301 17.56 6.73 -15.37
N LEU A 302 18.77 6.43 -15.85
CA LEU A 302 19.99 6.33 -15.03
C LEU A 302 20.94 7.52 -15.27
N ASP A 303 20.51 8.54 -16.00
CA ASP A 303 21.36 9.68 -16.37
C ASP A 303 21.23 10.87 -15.40
N ASN A 304 20.25 10.81 -14.50
CA ASN A 304 19.90 11.90 -13.60
C ASN A 304 20.41 11.63 -12.18
N SER A 305 20.76 12.69 -11.44
CA SER A 305 21.20 12.58 -10.05
C SER A 305 20.12 12.07 -9.09
N LEU A 306 18.85 12.20 -9.50
CA LEU A 306 17.68 11.66 -8.81
C LEU A 306 16.91 10.73 -9.77
N PRO A 307 16.22 9.71 -9.25
CA PRO A 307 15.40 8.81 -10.05
C PRO A 307 14.33 9.56 -10.84
N LEU A 308 14.23 9.25 -12.13
CA LEU A 308 13.21 9.80 -13.02
C LEU A 308 12.66 8.69 -13.91
N TRP A 309 11.35 8.58 -13.99
CA TRP A 309 10.67 7.58 -14.80
C TRP A 309 10.12 8.20 -16.08
N GLN A 310 10.41 7.57 -17.21
CA GLN A 310 9.67 7.80 -18.44
C GLN A 310 8.37 6.99 -18.34
N ARG A 311 7.25 7.71 -18.39
CA ARG A 311 5.91 7.12 -18.34
C ARG A 311 5.65 6.31 -19.61
N THR A 312 5.61 4.99 -19.46
CA THR A 312 5.51 4.05 -20.58
C THR A 312 4.38 3.04 -20.42
N VAL A 313 4.03 2.69 -19.19
CA VAL A 313 2.91 1.78 -18.92
C VAL A 313 1.58 2.49 -19.20
N GLY A 314 0.80 1.96 -20.15
CA GLY A 314 -0.44 2.60 -20.59
C GLY A 314 -0.32 3.70 -21.64
N PHE A 315 0.90 4.09 -22.01
CA PHE A 315 1.15 5.18 -22.96
C PHE A 315 1.41 4.70 -24.39
N GLY A 316 1.37 3.38 -24.63
CA GLY A 316 1.52 2.80 -25.98
C GLY A 316 2.90 3.00 -26.62
N ASN A 317 3.90 3.46 -25.87
CA ASN A 317 5.21 3.86 -26.40
C ASN A 317 6.34 2.84 -26.10
N ASN A 318 6.03 1.74 -25.41
CA ASN A 318 6.99 0.69 -25.07
C ASN A 318 6.36 -0.71 -25.21
N SER A 319 6.91 -1.52 -26.11
CA SER A 319 6.41 -2.87 -26.41
C SER A 319 6.60 -3.89 -25.28
N ALA A 320 7.41 -3.58 -24.28
CA ALA A 320 7.61 -4.44 -23.11
C ALA A 320 6.51 -4.28 -22.06
N ASN A 321 5.73 -3.19 -22.12
CA ASN A 321 4.73 -2.85 -21.10
C ASN A 321 3.32 -3.29 -21.50
N ILE A 322 2.48 -3.44 -20.48
CA ILE A 322 1.03 -3.50 -20.65
C ILE A 322 0.48 -2.17 -21.23
N GLY A 323 -0.61 -2.28 -22.00
CA GLY A 323 -1.21 -1.15 -22.72
C GLY A 323 -0.49 -0.78 -24.02
N TYR A 324 0.46 -1.60 -24.49
CA TYR A 324 1.07 -1.42 -25.80
C TYR A 324 0.17 -1.97 -26.92
N GLY A 325 -0.34 -1.07 -27.77
CA GLY A 325 -1.11 -1.42 -28.98
C GLY A 325 -2.63 -1.31 -28.87
N ASP A 326 -3.17 -0.98 -27.69
CA ASP A 326 -4.62 -1.01 -27.44
C ASP A 326 -5.37 0.34 -27.60
N THR A 327 -4.73 1.43 -28.04
CA THR A 327 -5.45 2.64 -28.50
C THR A 327 -4.60 3.55 -29.41
N PRO A 328 -5.22 4.29 -30.35
CA PRO A 328 -4.51 5.13 -31.30
C PRO A 328 -3.98 6.41 -30.64
N ASP A 329 -2.66 6.56 -30.71
CA ASP A 329 -1.86 7.79 -30.74
C ASP A 329 -2.67 9.11 -30.66
N SER A 330 -3.20 9.47 -29.49
CA SER A 330 -3.54 10.87 -29.20
C SER A 330 -2.24 11.59 -28.87
N ARG A 331 -1.44 11.80 -29.92
CA ARG A 331 -0.33 12.75 -29.88
C ARG A 331 -0.85 14.02 -29.24
N GLY A 332 -0.13 14.49 -28.23
CA GLY A 332 -0.24 15.85 -27.73
C GLY A 332 0.09 16.84 -28.84
N GLU A 333 -0.86 17.12 -29.73
CA GLU A 333 -0.88 18.34 -30.49
C GLU A 333 -1.42 19.44 -29.56
N ARG A 334 -0.48 20.12 -28.91
CA ARG A 334 -0.70 21.46 -28.38
C ARG A 334 -1.23 22.36 -29.50
N THR A 335 -2.55 22.52 -29.56
CA THR A 335 -3.16 23.61 -30.32
C THR A 335 -3.55 24.70 -29.34
N VAL A 336 -2.67 25.69 -29.22
CA VAL A 336 -3.01 27.02 -28.71
C VAL A 336 -4.04 27.62 -29.68
N GLY A 337 -5.28 27.86 -29.24
CA GLY A 337 -6.21 28.62 -30.07
C GLY A 337 -7.69 28.65 -29.67
N ARG A 338 -8.05 29.70 -28.93
CA ARG A 338 -9.28 30.53 -29.06
C ARG A 338 -10.67 29.91 -28.87
N VAL A 339 -11.31 30.38 -27.80
CA VAL A 339 -12.66 31.02 -27.77
C VAL A 339 -13.44 30.97 -29.09
N GLY A 340 -14.64 30.36 -29.09
CA GLY A 340 -15.62 30.60 -30.15
C GLY A 340 -16.85 29.70 -30.20
N LEU A 341 -17.92 30.15 -29.54
CA LEU A 341 -19.33 30.14 -29.98
C LEU A 341 -20.17 28.85 -29.98
N ALA A 342 -21.28 28.98 -29.25
CA ALA A 342 -22.48 28.17 -29.23
C ALA A 342 -23.22 28.10 -30.59
N PHE A 343 -23.99 27.04 -30.80
CA PHE A 343 -25.27 27.10 -31.51
C PHE A 343 -26.28 26.10 -30.94
N MET A 344 -27.39 26.65 -30.46
CA MET A 344 -28.66 25.97 -30.18
C MET A 344 -29.48 25.88 -31.48
N ALA A 345 -30.11 24.73 -31.74
CA ALA A 345 -31.27 24.66 -32.62
C ALA A 345 -32.20 23.53 -32.17
N VAL A 346 -33.27 23.88 -31.44
CA VAL A 346 -34.43 23.01 -31.18
C VAL A 346 -35.51 23.38 -32.20
N ILE A 347 -35.86 22.46 -33.10
CA ILE A 347 -36.99 22.60 -34.02
C ILE A 347 -38.21 21.94 -33.37
N VAL A 348 -39.20 22.77 -33.02
CA VAL A 348 -40.57 22.35 -32.69
C VAL A 348 -41.36 22.28 -34.00
N SER A 349 -41.93 21.13 -34.33
CA SER A 349 -42.88 21.00 -35.44
C SER A 349 -44.24 20.53 -34.91
N ILE A 350 -45.19 21.45 -34.90
CA ILE A 350 -46.63 21.20 -34.76
C ILE A 350 -47.14 20.84 -36.16
N GLY A 351 -47.81 19.68 -36.29
CA GLY A 351 -48.55 19.29 -37.49
C GLY A 351 -49.91 18.71 -37.12
N ILE A 352 -50.94 19.55 -37.19
CA ILE A 352 -52.37 19.19 -37.26
C ILE A 352 -52.76 19.08 -38.75
N VAL A 353 -53.86 18.34 -39.02
CA VAL A 353 -54.69 18.23 -40.25
C VAL A 353 -54.64 16.76 -40.76
N LEU A 354 -55.70 15.95 -40.74
CA LEU A 354 -57.17 16.16 -40.81
C LEU A 354 -57.93 15.57 -39.60
#